data_AF-A0A352IWZ5-F1
#
_entry.id   AF-A0A352IWZ5-F1
#
_cell.length_a   1.000
_cell.length_b   1.000
_cell.length_c   1.000
_cell.angle_alpha   90.00
_cell.angle_beta   90.00
_cell.angle_gamma   90.00
#
_symmetry.space_group_name_H-M   'P 1'
#
loop_
_entity.id
_entity.type
_entity.pdbx_description
1 polymer ?
#
loop_
_entity_poly.entity_id
_entity_poly.type
_entity_poly.pdbx_seq_one_letter_code
_entity_poly.pdbx_strand_id
1 'polypeptide(L)'
;MIAQVPFWQRKRLHEMTPEEWESLCDGCGKCCLNKLEDEDTGEVYHTDLVCRYMNEETCQCSVYEERLQKVPGCTVLTPDTVSDYHWLPYTCAYRT
;
A
#
# COMPACT_ATOMS: atom_id res chain seq x y z
N MET A 1 26.78 21.20 6.13
CA MET A 1 25.48 20.95 6.79
C MET A 1 25.39 19.45 7.03
N ILE A 2 25.31 19.01 8.29
CA ILE A 2 25.11 17.58 8.59
C ILE A 2 23.64 17.30 8.23
N ALA A 3 23.40 16.56 7.16
CA ALA A 3 22.06 16.10 6.83
C ALA A 3 21.57 15.29 8.04
N GLN A 4 20.50 15.75 8.70
CA GLN A 4 19.87 14.98 9.76
C GLN A 4 19.44 13.64 9.19
N VAL A 5 19.64 12.56 9.96
CA VAL A 5 19.18 11.23 9.57
C VAL A 5 17.67 11.29 9.33
N PRO A 6 17.18 10.88 8.15
CA PRO A 6 15.76 10.95 7.85
C PRO A 6 14.91 10.13 8.81
N PHE A 7 13.65 10.53 9.02
CA PHE A 7 12.78 9.87 10.00
C PHE A 7 12.59 8.37 9.72
N TRP A 8 12.50 7.98 8.45
CA TRP A 8 12.32 6.59 8.02
C TRP A 8 13.51 5.68 8.31
N GLN A 9 14.70 6.25 8.62
CA GLN A 9 15.87 5.47 9.03
C GLN A 9 15.99 5.34 10.55
N ARG A 10 15.25 6.15 11.32
CA ARG A 10 15.34 6.21 12.79
C ARG A 10 14.08 5.75 13.52
N LYS A 11 12.94 5.68 12.81
CA LYS A 11 11.66 5.18 13.32
C LYS A 11 11.32 3.85 12.67
N ARG A 12 10.75 2.94 13.44
CA ARG A 12 10.06 1.75 12.93
C ARG A 12 8.70 2.16 12.37
N LEU A 13 8.15 1.35 11.47
CA LEU A 13 6.83 1.60 10.85
C LEU A 13 5.72 1.89 11.86
N HIS A 14 5.65 1.17 12.99
CA HIS A 14 4.65 1.38 14.04
C HIS A 14 4.87 2.64 14.88
N GLU A 15 6.01 3.31 14.75
CA GLU A 15 6.33 4.56 15.45
C GLU A 15 6.02 5.80 14.60
N MET A 16 5.55 5.60 13.36
CA MET A 16 5.26 6.67 12.41
C MET A 16 3.87 7.25 12.65
N THR A 17 3.74 8.57 12.48
CA THR A 17 2.43 9.21 12.42
C THR A 17 1.71 8.83 11.12
N PRO A 18 0.39 9.01 11.02
CA PRO A 18 -0.33 8.78 9.75
C PRO A 18 0.26 9.60 8.58
N GLU A 19 0.72 10.82 8.84
CA GLU A 19 1.34 11.69 7.82
C GLU A 19 2.70 11.15 7.39
N GLU A 20 3.53 10.71 8.33
CA GLU A 20 4.83 10.08 8.03
C GLU A 20 4.62 8.77 7.27
N TRP A 21 3.63 7.96 7.66
CA TRP A 21 3.25 6.72 6.99
C TRP A 21 2.86 6.98 5.53
N GLU A 22 1.86 7.82 5.28
CA GLU A 22 1.41 8.11 3.91
C GLU A 22 2.53 8.74 3.06
N SER A 23 3.48 9.46 3.67
CA SER A 23 4.63 10.04 2.95
C SER A 23 5.64 9.02 2.43
N LEU A 24 5.62 7.78 2.94
CA LEU A 24 6.43 6.68 2.41
C LEU A 24 5.83 6.07 1.14
N CYS A 25 4.56 6.31 0.84
CA CYS A 25 3.89 5.70 -0.30
C CYS A 25 4.40 6.28 -1.63
N ASP A 26 5.04 5.46 -2.46
CA ASP A 26 5.51 5.86 -3.80
C ASP A 26 4.37 6.01 -4.83
N GLY A 27 3.10 5.80 -4.45
CA GLY A 27 1.96 5.91 -5.36
C GLY A 27 1.95 4.88 -6.49
N CYS A 28 2.64 3.73 -6.33
CA CYS A 28 2.82 2.73 -7.39
C CYS A 28 1.53 1.97 -7.79
N GLY A 29 0.42 2.12 -7.06
CA GLY A 29 -0.87 1.50 -7.37
C GLY A 29 -0.97 -0.02 -7.20
N LYS A 30 0.12 -0.73 -6.89
CA LYS A 30 0.11 -2.21 -6.76
C LYS A 30 -0.81 -2.74 -5.66
N CYS A 31 -0.99 -1.97 -4.57
CA CYS A 31 -1.96 -2.31 -3.53
C CYS A 31 -3.42 -2.25 -4.01
N CYS A 32 -3.71 -1.49 -5.08
CA CYS A 32 -5.06 -1.31 -5.64
C CYS A 32 -5.44 -2.33 -6.72
N LEU A 33 -4.49 -3.13 -7.23
CA LEU A 33 -4.76 -4.20 -8.19
C LEU A 33 -5.60 -5.30 -7.55
N ASN A 34 -6.49 -5.94 -8.31
CA ASN A 34 -7.12 -7.16 -7.87
C ASN A 34 -6.08 -8.28 -7.86
N LYS A 35 -6.17 -9.14 -6.84
CA LYS A 35 -5.31 -10.30 -6.70
C LYS A 35 -6.17 -11.55 -6.75
N LEU A 36 -5.61 -12.62 -7.29
CA LEU A 36 -6.18 -13.96 -7.21
C LEU A 36 -5.26 -14.80 -6.33
N GLU A 37 -5.82 -15.46 -5.33
CA GLU A 37 -5.08 -16.39 -4.48
C GLU A 37 -5.50 -17.80 -4.86
N ASP A 38 -4.52 -18.65 -5.11
CA ASP A 38 -4.72 -20.07 -5.38
C ASP A 38 -5.08 -20.79 -4.08
N GLU A 39 -6.19 -21.53 -4.07
CA GLU A 39 -6.75 -22.13 -2.86
C GLU A 39 -5.93 -23.31 -2.31
N ASP A 40 -5.17 -23.99 -3.18
CA ASP A 40 -4.39 -25.18 -2.81
C ASP A 40 -2.99 -24.80 -2.31
N THR A 41 -2.41 -23.73 -2.88
CA THR A 41 -1.02 -23.32 -2.65
C THR A 41 -0.87 -22.05 -1.81
N GLY A 42 -1.90 -21.19 -1.77
CA GLY A 42 -1.83 -19.85 -1.19
C GLY A 42 -0.99 -18.87 -2.01
N GLU A 43 -0.62 -19.22 -3.26
CA GLU A 43 0.12 -18.31 -4.13
C GLU A 43 -0.78 -17.17 -4.63
N VAL A 44 -0.29 -15.94 -4.52
CA VAL A 44 -1.02 -14.74 -4.92
C VAL A 44 -0.52 -14.20 -6.25
N TYR A 45 -1.42 -14.14 -7.22
CA TYR A 45 -1.21 -13.62 -8.56
C TYR A 45 -1.72 -12.18 -8.65
N HIS A 46 -0.85 -11.26 -9.09
CA HIS A 46 -1.24 -9.89 -9.40
C HIS A 46 -1.90 -9.83 -10.78
N THR A 47 -2.98 -9.08 -10.88
CA THR A 47 -3.66 -8.79 -12.16
C THR A 47 -3.49 -7.33 -12.52
N ASP A 48 -3.76 -6.98 -13.77
CA ASP A 48 -3.83 -5.57 -14.20
C ASP A 48 -5.23 -4.96 -13.97
N LEU A 49 -6.11 -5.67 -13.26
CA LEU A 49 -7.48 -5.21 -13.02
C LEU A 49 -7.52 -4.27 -11.82
N VAL A 50 -8.00 -3.05 -12.04
CA VAL A 50 -8.18 -2.01 -11.02
C VAL A 50 -9.66 -1.77 -10.72
N CYS A 51 -9.95 -1.08 -9.61
CA CYS A 51 -11.31 -0.61 -9.36
C CYS A 51 -11.66 0.59 -10.24
N ARG A 52 -12.96 0.86 -10.41
CA ARG A 52 -13.51 1.96 -11.21
C ARG A 52 -13.06 3.38 -10.83
N TYR A 53 -12.38 3.55 -9.69
CA TYR A 53 -11.91 4.86 -9.21
C TYR A 53 -10.41 5.06 -9.38
N MET A 54 -9.69 4.06 -9.90
CA MET A 54 -8.29 4.20 -10.24
C MET A 54 -8.15 5.00 -11.53
N ASN A 55 -7.26 5.98 -11.54
CA ASN A 55 -6.82 6.62 -12.76
C ASN A 55 -5.70 5.77 -13.38
N GLU A 56 -5.92 5.26 -14.59
CA GLU A 56 -5.00 4.37 -15.30
C GLU A 56 -3.73 5.08 -15.79
N GLU A 57 -3.76 6.40 -15.98
CA GLU A 57 -2.59 7.18 -16.42
C GLU A 57 -1.65 7.52 -15.25
N THR A 58 -2.21 7.80 -14.07
CA THR A 58 -1.43 8.23 -12.90
C THR A 58 -1.23 7.14 -11.85
N CYS A 59 -1.92 6.00 -11.97
CA CYS A 59 -1.97 4.94 -10.97
C CYS A 59 -2.48 5.39 -9.58
N GLN A 60 -3.27 6.48 -9.53
CA GLN A 60 -3.77 7.06 -8.28
C GLN A 60 -5.29 6.85 -8.13
N CYS A 61 -5.73 6.67 -6.89
CA CYS A 61 -7.14 6.62 -6.55
C CYS A 61 -7.74 8.02 -6.56
N SER A 62 -8.77 8.25 -7.36
CA SER A 62 -9.48 9.54 -7.43
C SER A 62 -10.31 9.86 -6.17
N VAL A 63 -10.56 8.87 -5.31
CA VAL A 63 -11.38 8.98 -4.10
C VAL A 63 -10.67 8.38 -2.88
N TYR A 64 -9.34 8.54 -2.77
CA TYR A 64 -8.53 7.84 -1.76
C TYR A 64 -9.06 7.97 -0.33
N GLU A 65 -9.51 9.16 0.08
CA GLU A 65 -10.06 9.41 1.42
C GLU A 65 -11.42 8.74 1.65
N GLU A 66 -12.25 8.62 0.61
CA GLU A 66 -13.58 8.01 0.66
C GLU A 66 -13.58 6.54 0.22
N ARG A 67 -12.41 5.94 -0.04
CA ARG A 67 -12.29 4.65 -0.76
C ARG A 67 -13.05 3.51 -0.09
N LEU A 68 -13.07 3.44 1.24
CA LEU A 68 -13.81 2.43 1.99
C LEU A 68 -15.32 2.61 1.91
N GLN A 69 -15.80 3.85 1.78
CA GLN A 69 -17.23 4.12 1.62
C GLN A 69 -17.71 3.72 0.22
N LYS A 70 -16.89 3.97 -0.80
CA LYS A 70 -17.22 3.68 -2.21
C LYS A 70 -16.95 2.22 -2.61
N VAL A 71 -15.95 1.60 -1.99
CA VAL A 71 -15.47 0.24 -2.24
C VAL A 71 -15.19 -0.43 -0.89
N PRO A 72 -16.19 -1.08 -0.27
CA PRO A 72 -16.03 -1.71 1.05
C PRO A 72 -14.93 -2.78 1.13
N GLY A 73 -14.60 -3.42 0.02
CA GLY A 73 -13.51 -4.40 -0.09
C GLY A 73 -12.12 -3.78 -0.34
N CYS A 74 -11.98 -2.45 -0.26
CA CYS A 74 -10.69 -1.80 -0.51
C CYS A 74 -9.67 -2.15 0.59
N THR A 75 -8.43 -2.41 0.19
CA THR A 75 -7.34 -2.71 1.13
C THR A 75 -6.85 -1.46 1.86
N VAL A 76 -6.63 -1.59 3.17
CA VAL A 76 -6.03 -0.55 4.00
C VAL A 76 -4.76 -1.11 4.61
N LEU A 77 -3.63 -0.52 4.22
CA LEU A 77 -2.34 -0.85 4.79
C LEU A 77 -2.13 0.04 6.02
N THR A 78 -2.15 -0.54 7.21
CA THR A 78 -1.76 0.14 8.45
C THR A 78 -0.46 -0.46 8.97
N PRO A 79 0.27 0.25 9.84
CA PRO A 79 1.46 -0.32 10.47
C PRO A 79 1.22 -1.67 11.17
N ASP A 80 0.00 -1.87 11.69
CA ASP A 80 -0.37 -3.09 12.41
C ASP A 80 -0.73 -4.26 11.50
N THR A 81 -1.30 -4.01 10.31
CA THR A 81 -1.77 -5.07 9.40
C THR A 81 -0.81 -5.32 8.24
N VAL A 82 0.17 -4.44 8.00
CA VAL A 82 1.02 -4.52 6.81
C VAL A 82 1.77 -5.85 6.71
N SER A 83 2.18 -6.41 7.86
CA SER A 83 2.89 -7.69 7.95
C SER A 83 2.07 -8.87 7.44
N ASP A 84 0.75 -8.76 7.44
CA ASP A 84 -0.17 -9.85 7.06
C ASP A 84 -0.31 -9.95 5.54
N TYR A 85 0.02 -8.89 4.80
CA TYR A 85 -0.07 -8.85 3.34
C TYR A 85 1.21 -9.39 2.69
N HIS A 86 1.36 -10.72 2.72
CA HIS A 86 2.49 -11.43 2.13
C HIS A 86 2.67 -11.17 0.61
N TRP A 87 1.61 -10.78 -0.10
CA TRP A 87 1.61 -10.44 -1.53
C TRP A 87 2.18 -9.06 -1.85
N LEU A 88 2.50 -8.23 -0.84
CA LEU A 88 3.12 -6.94 -1.07
C LEU A 88 4.50 -7.11 -1.73
N PRO A 89 4.79 -6.36 -2.81
CA PRO A 89 6.07 -6.47 -3.49
C PRO A 89 7.21 -6.06 -2.57
N TYR A 90 8.39 -6.67 -2.73
CA TYR A 90 9.60 -6.30 -1.96
C TYR A 90 10.00 -4.83 -2.11
N THR A 91 9.54 -4.18 -3.18
CA THR A 91 9.76 -2.76 -3.45
C THR A 91 8.77 -1.85 -2.72
N CYS A 92 7.81 -2.38 -1.95
CA CYS A 92 6.86 -1.56 -1.20
C CYS A 92 7.55 -0.91 0.01
N ALA A 93 7.42 0.41 0.13
CA ALA A 93 8.00 1.15 1.25
C ALA A 93 7.54 0.63 2.63
N TYR A 94 6.31 0.11 2.73
CA TYR A 94 5.77 -0.44 3.98
C TYR A 94 6.29 -1.84 4.36
N ARG A 95 7.24 -2.41 3.61
CA ARG A 95 7.94 -3.65 3.97
C ARG A 95 9.32 -3.41 4.60
N THR A 96 9.65 -2.15 4.92
CA THR A 96 10.97 -1.76 5.48
C THR A 96 11.02 -1.80 7.00
#